data_AF-A0A453JV79-F1
#
_entry.id   AF-A0A453JV79-F1
#
_cell.length_a   1.000
_cell.length_b   1.000
_cell.length_c   1.000
_cell.angle_alpha   90.00
_cell.angle_beta   90.00
_cell.angle_gamma   90.00
#
_symmetry.space_group_name_H-M   'P 1'
#
loop_
_entity.id
_entity.type
_entity.pdbx_description
1 polymer ?
#
loop_
_entity_poly.entity_id
_entity_poly.type
_entity_poly.pdbx_seq_one_letter_code
_entity_poly.pdbx_strand_id
1 'polypeptide(L)' 'GQIIFAAYRVLFHCNDALEGEMHALMEGMALAIQHSDLPVIVQSDSSEALASLSSNASTRSAYGHLVLEIKELMSIRE' A
#
# COMPACT_ATOMS: atom_id res chain seq x y z
N GLY A 1 13.39 -12.93 -11.37
CA GLY A 1 13.62 -11.50 -11.06
C GLY A 1 14.55 -11.42 -9.86
N GLN A 2 15.49 -10.49 -9.88
CA GLN A 2 16.32 -10.19 -8.71
C GLN A 2 15.63 -9.09 -7.91
N ILE A 3 15.60 -9.21 -6.59
CA ILE A 3 15.09 -8.15 -5.70
C ILE A 3 16.12 -7.02 -5.69
N ILE A 4 15.70 -5.80 -6.04
CA ILE A 4 16.55 -4.60 -6.04
C ILE A 4 16.42 -3.89 -4.69
N PHE A 5 15.19 -3.65 -4.27
CA PHE A 5 14.86 -2.99 -3.01
C PHE A 5 13.84 -3.82 -2.23
N ALA A 6 13.89 -3.74 -0.90
CA ALA A 6 12.92 -4.35 -0.01
C ALA A 6 12.64 -3.41 1.16
N ALA A 7 11.36 -3.27 1.51
CA ALA A 7 10.91 -2.60 2.72
C ALA A 7 10.24 -3.63 3.63
N TYR A 8 10.33 -3.39 4.94
CA TYR A 8 9.57 -4.11 5.94
C TYR A 8 9.22 -3.16 7.08
N ARG A 9 8.14 -3.47 7.79
CA ARG A 9 7.75 -2.78 9.01
C ARG A 9 7.24 -3.78 10.02
N VAL A 10 7.70 -3.65 11.25
CA VAL A 10 7.22 -4.44 12.38
C VAL A 10 6.04 -3.71 13.01
N LEU A 11 4.89 -4.36 13.04
CA LEU A 11 3.71 -3.90 13.77
C LEU A 11 3.60 -4.71 15.07
N PHE A 12 3.75 -4.04 16.21
CA PHE A 12 3.61 -4.69 17.52
C PHE A 12 2.16 -5.05 17.84
N HIS A 13 1.21 -4.35 17.21
CA HIS A 13 -0.21 -4.61 17.29
C HIS A 13 -0.79 -4.44 15.89
N CYS A 14 -1.62 -5.39 15.48
CA CYS A 14 -2.33 -5.40 14.21
C CYS A 14 -3.70 -6.01 14.50
N ASN A 15 -4.77 -5.33 14.15
CA ASN A 15 -6.14 -5.76 14.42
C ASN A 15 -6.52 -6.97 13.55
N ASP A 16 -6.11 -6.97 12.28
CA ASP A 16 -6.31 -8.06 11.34
C ASP A 16 -5.21 -8.07 10.26
N ALA A 17 -5.27 -9.05 9.36
CA ALA A 17 -4.31 -9.15 8.26
C ALA A 17 -4.40 -7.98 7.27
N LEU A 18 -5.57 -7.36 7.11
CA LEU A 18 -5.77 -6.26 6.17
C LEU A 18 -4.99 -5.01 6.60
N GLU A 19 -4.95 -4.69 7.89
CA GLU A 19 -4.12 -3.60 8.42
C GLU A 19 -2.63 -3.82 8.12
N GLY A 20 -2.16 -5.06 8.28
CA GLY A 20 -0.78 -5.44 7.96
C GLY A 20 -0.46 -5.24 6.47
N GLU A 21 -1.36 -5.68 5.59
CA GLU A 21 -1.23 -5.49 4.14
C GLU A 21 -1.22 -4.02 3.73
N MET A 22 -2.07 -3.18 4.33
CA MET A 22 -2.07 -1.74 4.06
C MET A 22 -0.73 -1.11 4.45
N HIS A 23 -0.19 -1.46 5.60
CA HIS A 23 1.14 -0.99 5.99
C HIS A 23 2.24 -1.50 5.07
N ALA A 24 2.20 -2.77 4.65
CA ALA A 24 3.17 -3.30 3.70
C ALA A 24 3.15 -2.55 2.36
N LEU A 25 1.95 -2.25 1.84
CA LEU A 25 1.75 -1.46 0.62
C LEU A 25 2.26 -0.03 0.77
N MET A 26 1.99 0.61 1.91
CA MET A 26 2.45 1.98 2.19
C MET A 26 3.98 2.07 2.20
N GLU A 27 4.65 1.16 2.92
CA GLU A 27 6.12 1.13 2.98
C GLU A 27 6.74 0.81 1.61
N GLY A 28 6.13 -0.13 0.87
CA GLY A 28 6.55 -0.48 -0.49
C GLY A 28 6.43 0.70 -1.45
N MET A 29 5.32 1.44 -1.40
CA MET A 29 5.11 2.62 -2.24
C MET A 29 6.05 3.77 -1.88
N ALA A 30 6.25 4.04 -0.58
CA ALA A 30 7.20 5.05 -0.13
C ALA A 30 8.63 4.75 -0.62
N LEU A 31 9.07 3.49 -0.54
CA LEU A 31 10.37 3.06 -1.05
C LEU A 31 10.45 3.20 -2.58
N ALA A 32 9.41 2.79 -3.30
CA ALA A 32 9.38 2.90 -4.75
C ALA A 32 9.47 4.35 -5.22
N ILE A 33 8.76 5.27 -4.56
CA ILE A 33 8.79 6.71 -4.86
C ILE A 33 10.20 7.29 -4.66
N GLN A 34 10.87 6.91 -3.58
CA GLN A 34 12.22 7.42 -3.25
C GLN A 34 13.30 6.94 -4.23
N HIS A 35 13.11 5.79 -4.87
CA HIS A 35 14.14 5.12 -5.66
C HIS A 35 13.81 4.97 -7.15
N SER A 36 12.63 5.39 -7.59
CA SER A 36 12.19 5.32 -8.99
C SER A 36 11.28 6.49 -9.35
N ASP A 37 11.53 7.07 -10.53
CA ASP A 37 10.63 8.02 -11.20
C ASP A 37 9.78 7.36 -12.29
N LEU A 38 9.91 6.04 -12.46
CA LEU A 38 9.09 5.26 -13.39
C LEU A 38 7.74 4.87 -12.75
N PRO A 39 6.68 4.64 -13.56
CA PRO A 39 5.40 4.14 -13.07
C PRO A 39 5.54 2.83 -12.29
N VAL A 40 4.71 2.68 -11.25
CA VAL A 40 4.77 1.55 -10.32
C VAL A 40 3.52 0.69 -10.45
N ILE A 41 3.70 -0.62 -10.63
CA ILE A 41 2.61 -1.60 -10.58
C ILE A 41 2.52 -2.14 -9.16
N VAL A 42 1.37 -1.93 -8.52
CA VAL A 42 1.08 -2.45 -7.18
C VAL A 42 0.49 -3.86 -7.28
N GLN A 43 1.04 -4.78 -6.50
CA GLN A 43 0.54 -6.16 -6.38
C GLN A 43 0.44 -6.51 -4.90
N SER A 44 -0.63 -7.22 -4.53
CA SER A 44 -0.83 -7.79 -3.20
C SER A 44 -1.56 -9.13 -3.37
N ASP A 45 -1.35 -10.06 -2.44
CA ASP A 45 -2.09 -11.32 -2.34
C ASP A 45 -3.45 -11.14 -1.65
N SER A 46 -3.74 -9.96 -1.12
CA SER A 46 -5.03 -9.59 -0.53
C SER A 46 -5.93 -8.90 -1.57
N SER A 47 -6.95 -9.61 -2.01
CA SER A 47 -8.00 -9.06 -2.89
C SER A 47 -8.77 -7.93 -2.22
N GLU A 48 -8.92 -7.97 -0.89
CA GLU A 48 -9.58 -6.92 -0.10
C GLU A 48 -8.74 -5.63 -0.06
N ALA A 49 -7.41 -5.75 0.04
CA ALA A 49 -6.51 -4.60 -0.03
C ALA A 49 -6.58 -3.93 -1.42
N LEU A 50 -6.50 -4.72 -2.49
CA LEU A 50 -6.62 -4.22 -3.86
C LEU A 50 -8.01 -3.62 -4.15
N ALA A 51 -9.08 -4.21 -3.63
CA ALA A 51 -10.44 -3.67 -3.76
C ALA A 51 -10.58 -2.32 -3.04
N SER A 52 -9.97 -2.18 -1.86
CA SER A 52 -9.98 -0.93 -1.10
C SER A 52 -9.22 0.20 -1.82
N LEU A 53 -8.12 -0.12 -2.49
CA LEU A 53 -7.35 0.84 -3.29
C LEU A 53 -8.01 1.20 -4.63
N SER A 54 -8.77 0.30 -5.24
CA SER A 54 -9.45 0.56 -6.51
C SER A 54 -10.82 1.23 -6.37
N SER A 55 -11.47 1.11 -5.21
CA SER A 55 -12.81 1.68 -4.99
C SER A 55 -12.77 3.20 -4.84
N ASN A 56 -13.59 3.92 -5.61
CA ASN A 56 -13.80 5.37 -5.47
C ASN A 56 -14.77 5.74 -4.33
N ALA A 57 -15.39 4.76 -3.69
CA ALA A 57 -16.22 5.03 -2.52
C ALA A 57 -15.31 5.51 -1.38
N SER A 58 -15.67 6.61 -0.70
CA SER A 58 -15.08 6.96 0.59
C SER A 58 -15.26 5.75 1.51
N THR A 59 -14.23 4.92 1.61
CA THR A 59 -14.28 3.69 2.38
C THR A 59 -14.47 4.11 3.83
N ARG A 60 -15.71 3.98 4.31
CA ARG A 60 -16.04 3.99 5.74
C ARG A 60 -15.53 2.68 6.35
N SER A 61 -14.28 2.31 6.06
CA SER A 61 -13.58 1.16 6.61
C SER A 61 -12.77 1.61 7.82
N ALA A 62 -12.43 0.66 8.70
CA ALA A 62 -11.60 0.91 9.86
C ALA A 62 -10.24 1.53 9.47
N TYR A 63 -9.74 1.23 8.28
CA TYR A 63 -8.43 1.63 7.76
C TYR A 63 -8.52 2.68 6.63
N GLY A 64 -9.63 3.41 6.53
CA GLY A 64 -9.84 4.38 5.45
C GLY A 64 -8.74 5.45 5.34
N HIS A 65 -8.14 5.83 6.47
CA HIS A 65 -7.01 6.77 6.50
C HIS A 65 -5.75 6.18 5.82
N LEU A 66 -5.41 4.91 6.08
CA LEU A 66 -4.30 4.23 5.41
C LEU A 66 -4.55 4.11 3.91
N VAL A 67 -5.77 3.76 3.51
CA VAL A 67 -6.16 3.66 2.10
C VAL A 67 -5.98 5.00 1.38
N LEU A 68 -6.36 6.11 2.00
CA LEU A 68 -6.19 7.44 1.43
C LEU A 68 -4.70 7.80 1.26
N GLU A 69 -3.89 7.53 2.27
CA GLU A 69 -2.44 7.80 2.22
C GLU A 69 -1.76 6.98 1.12
N ILE A 70 -2.08 5.69 1.00
CA ILE A 70 -1.53 4.83 -0.06
C ILE A 70 -1.97 5.33 -1.43
N LYS A 71 -3.23 5.75 -1.60
CA LYS A 71 -3.72 6.31 -2.88
C LYS A 71 -3.00 7.60 -3.25
N GLU A 72 -2.70 8.45 -2.28
CA GLU A 72 -1.91 9.66 -2.51
C GLU A 72 -0.49 9.30 -2.99
N LEU A 73 0.15 8.32 -2.36
CA LEU A 73 1.43 7.78 -2.83
C LEU A 73 1.33 7.18 -4.24
N MET A 74 0.25 6.45 -4.55
CA MET A 74 0.02 5.89 -5.88
C MET A 74 -0.13 6.99 -6.94
N SER A 75 -0.85 8.07 -6.63
CA SER A 75 -1.02 9.21 -7.55
C SER A 75 0.31 9.90 -7.92
N ILE A 76 1.33 9.83 -7.06
CA ILE A 76 2.67 10.36 -7.36
C ILE A 76 3.36 9.54 -8.48
N ARG A 77 2.94 8.29 -8.71
CA ARG A 77 3.60 7.30 -9.58
C ARG A 77 2.63 6.54 -10.52
N GLU A 78 1.48 7.14 -10.83
CA GLU A 78 0.52 6.63 -11.85
C GLU A 78 1.11 6.58 -13.27
#